data_AF-A0A7V5Y5Z3-F1
#
_entry.id   AF-A0A7V5Y5Z3-F1
#
_cell.length_a   1.000
_cell.length_b   1.000
_cell.length_c   1.000
_cell.angle_alpha   90.00
_cell.angle_beta   90.00
_cell.angle_gamma   90.00
#
_symmetry.space_group_name_H-M   'P 1'
#
loop_
_entity.id
_entity.type
_entity.pdbx_description
1 polymer ?
#
loop_
_entity_poly.entity_id
_entity_poly.type
_entity_poly.pdbx_seq_one_letter_code
_entity_poly.pdbx_strand_id
1 'polypeptide(L)'
;MAHRIVLSRQTEQEPRVILSLQPGDAYEEVQLRIDSYLETPCVLFPQRLRWTLTPPKGRERDFAVEIKGGMPERIEMPPRAQTPASRSLIVRLNYQGLTAGLYRLRVHPAPDAVLRDHRPVKIQDALLSFYLPNPVQPPKAEVGQTFLCLPDSERLAFPYRDERDQPLDWRKVALRLWRLTQVKPDELEFAIEGLSGRARCVWEGDIVQLPSLLPIVEEPAVRKLRARYEGKHVWGYGGIGAIALLPDRNAFASFGFERLKPARVLLLRRVWKPWVSLALGSTAGYIGERMYRVLTHHPLFVRLLPEGRAYTGFGSFPEHSPFEKGMDNPRRYALGFYAWHADEWDFERAYSLQSPLELSKRWEARERRALRTGELAKGLRHEVVAWIWGWPCLYGTKQELMRLSQWIYEDVPPFEATLTFRNGRLVIWHIPRLP
;
A
#
# COMPACT_ATOMS: atom_id res chain seq x y z
N MET A 1 35.42 -18.82 18.01
CA MET A 1 35.03 -20.08 17.33
C MET A 1 34.01 -19.74 16.26
N ALA A 2 34.44 -19.73 15.00
CA ALA A 2 33.58 -19.44 13.86
C ALA A 2 32.82 -20.71 13.46
N HIS A 3 31.52 -20.74 13.68
CA HIS A 3 30.67 -21.80 13.15
C HIS A 3 30.40 -21.54 11.67
N ARG A 4 31.15 -22.26 10.85
CA ARG A 4 30.99 -22.42 9.41
C ARG A 4 29.61 -23.06 9.17
N ILE A 5 28.62 -22.26 8.78
CA ILE A 5 27.36 -22.79 8.26
C ILE A 5 27.71 -23.44 6.92
N VAL A 6 27.75 -24.76 6.92
CA VAL A 6 27.78 -25.57 5.72
C VAL A 6 26.44 -25.37 5.03
N LEU A 7 26.40 -24.48 4.03
CA LEU A 7 25.29 -24.36 3.10
C LEU A 7 25.12 -25.73 2.44
N SER A 8 24.07 -26.44 2.84
CA SER A 8 23.67 -27.70 2.24
C SER A 8 23.35 -27.48 0.77
N ARG A 9 24.17 -28.05 -0.10
CA ARG A 9 23.93 -28.39 -1.51
C ARG A 9 22.88 -27.53 -2.24
N GLN A 10 23.37 -26.51 -2.94
CA GLN A 10 22.70 -25.92 -4.10
C GLN A 10 22.35 -27.02 -5.10
N THR A 11 21.08 -27.41 -5.14
CA THR A 11 20.49 -28.18 -6.25
C THR A 11 19.30 -27.41 -6.78
N GLU A 12 19.59 -26.53 -7.74
CA GLU A 12 18.81 -26.12 -8.93
C GLU A 12 19.33 -24.74 -9.36
N GLN A 13 19.87 -24.63 -10.58
CA GLN A 13 20.47 -23.39 -11.08
C GLN A 13 19.48 -22.23 -10.99
N GLU A 14 19.87 -21.16 -10.27
CA GLU A 14 19.13 -19.90 -10.22
C GLU A 14 18.87 -19.36 -11.65
N PRO A 15 17.71 -18.72 -11.90
CA PRO A 15 17.39 -18.16 -13.21
C PRO A 15 18.45 -17.14 -13.64
N ARG A 16 18.90 -17.21 -14.90
CA ARG A 16 19.97 -16.34 -15.43
C ARG A 16 19.43 -15.01 -15.99
N VAL A 17 18.13 -14.96 -16.27
CA VAL A 17 17.38 -13.76 -16.61
C VAL A 17 16.16 -13.70 -15.71
N ILE A 18 15.93 -12.55 -15.08
CA ILE A 18 14.82 -12.32 -14.17
C ILE A 18 13.90 -11.27 -14.79
N LEU A 19 12.61 -11.60 -14.84
CA LEU A 19 11.55 -10.67 -15.17
C LEU A 19 10.93 -10.14 -13.88
N SER A 20 10.72 -8.83 -13.79
CA SER A 20 9.98 -8.22 -12.68
C SER A 20 8.98 -7.20 -13.20
N LEU A 21 7.82 -7.12 -12.55
CA LEU A 21 6.79 -6.12 -12.85
C LEU A 21 6.82 -5.03 -11.79
N GLN A 22 6.78 -3.79 -12.23
CA GLN A 22 6.80 -2.60 -11.37
C GLN A 22 5.68 -1.65 -11.79
N PRO A 23 5.10 -0.87 -10.86
CA PRO A 23 4.13 0.16 -11.23
C PRO A 23 4.78 1.18 -12.18
N GLY A 24 4.05 1.56 -13.23
CA GLY A 24 4.44 2.67 -14.12
C GLY A 24 3.97 4.02 -13.60
N ASP A 25 4.16 5.07 -14.40
CA ASP A 25 3.79 6.44 -13.99
C ASP A 25 2.28 6.68 -14.06
N ALA A 26 1.60 6.09 -15.04
CA ALA A 26 0.15 6.16 -15.21
C ALA A 26 -0.57 4.94 -14.58
N TYR A 27 -1.87 5.08 -14.29
CA TYR A 27 -2.68 4.04 -13.61
C TYR A 27 -2.84 2.76 -14.46
N GLU A 28 -2.77 2.86 -15.78
CA GLU A 28 -2.81 1.72 -16.68
C GLU A 28 -1.41 1.21 -17.06
N GLU A 29 -0.34 1.90 -16.66
CA GLU A 29 1.02 1.57 -17.04
C GLU A 29 1.71 0.68 -15.98
N VAL A 30 2.31 -0.41 -16.46
CA VAL A 30 3.19 -1.30 -15.71
C VAL A 30 4.52 -1.39 -16.45
N GLN A 31 5.62 -1.33 -15.72
CA GLN A 31 6.94 -1.53 -16.27
C GLN A 31 7.34 -3.01 -16.13
N LEU A 32 7.59 -3.68 -17.25
CA LEU A 32 8.30 -4.96 -17.26
C LEU A 32 9.79 -4.69 -17.28
N ARG A 33 10.46 -4.95 -16.17
CA ARG A 33 11.91 -4.89 -16.04
C ARG A 33 12.52 -6.27 -16.32
N ILE A 34 13.57 -6.27 -17.12
CA ILE A 34 14.30 -7.45 -17.57
C ILE A 34 15.74 -7.29 -17.09
N ASP A 35 16.18 -8.16 -16.19
CA ASP A 35 17.54 -8.16 -15.66
C ASP A 35 18.28 -9.44 -16.11
N SER A 36 19.39 -9.26 -16.84
CA SER A 36 20.27 -10.35 -17.26
C SER A 36 21.51 -10.42 -16.39
N TYR A 37 21.81 -11.62 -15.88
CA TYR A 37 23.00 -11.92 -15.08
C TYR A 37 24.07 -12.69 -15.88
N LEU A 38 23.87 -12.84 -17.19
CA LEU A 38 24.79 -13.55 -18.08
C LEU A 38 26.04 -12.72 -18.38
N GLU A 39 27.22 -13.36 -18.37
CA GLU A 39 28.51 -12.74 -18.77
C GLU A 39 28.66 -12.58 -20.29
N THR A 40 27.71 -13.09 -21.07
CA THR A 40 27.67 -12.99 -22.53
C THR A 40 26.37 -12.34 -22.98
N PRO A 41 26.32 -11.71 -24.17
CA PRO A 41 25.09 -11.15 -24.71
C PRO A 41 23.97 -12.21 -24.82
N CYS A 42 22.73 -11.76 -24.69
CA CYS A 42 21.56 -12.57 -25.03
C CYS A 42 20.48 -11.71 -25.69
N VAL A 43 19.48 -12.37 -26.28
CA VAL A 43 18.38 -11.71 -26.97
C VAL A 43 17.06 -12.19 -26.36
N LEU A 44 16.21 -11.24 -25.96
CA LEU A 44 14.84 -11.51 -25.52
C LEU A 44 13.86 -11.23 -26.66
N PHE A 45 12.84 -12.06 -26.81
CA PHE A 45 11.76 -11.96 -27.79
C PHE A 45 10.44 -11.63 -27.07
N PRO A 46 10.04 -10.35 -26.97
CA PRO A 46 8.86 -9.93 -26.20
C PRO A 46 7.54 -10.57 -26.64
N GLN A 47 7.40 -10.88 -27.92
CA GLN A 47 6.26 -11.59 -28.52
C GLN A 47 6.10 -13.03 -28.01
N ARG A 48 7.11 -13.59 -27.34
CA ARG A 48 7.09 -14.92 -26.71
C ARG A 48 6.75 -14.86 -25.22
N LEU A 49 6.35 -13.69 -24.73
CA LEU A 49 5.86 -13.50 -23.38
C LEU A 49 4.33 -13.59 -23.38
N ARG A 50 3.79 -14.52 -22.59
CA ARG A 50 2.36 -14.68 -22.40
C ARG A 50 1.93 -13.93 -21.13
N TRP A 51 0.94 -13.07 -21.26
CA TRP A 51 0.39 -12.27 -20.18
C TRP A 51 -0.90 -12.90 -19.68
N THR A 52 -1.01 -13.11 -18.38
CA THR A 52 -2.21 -13.67 -17.76
C THR A 52 -2.65 -12.83 -16.57
N LEU A 53 -3.96 -12.82 -16.32
CA LEU A 53 -4.55 -12.11 -15.20
C LEU A 53 -5.44 -13.07 -14.42
N THR A 54 -5.20 -13.19 -13.12
CA THR A 54 -6.09 -13.91 -12.20
C THR A 54 -7.00 -12.90 -11.50
N PRO A 55 -8.34 -12.99 -11.67
CA PRO A 55 -9.30 -12.12 -10.99
C PRO A 55 -9.52 -12.55 -9.51
N PRO A 56 -10.18 -11.71 -8.69
CA PRO A 56 -10.31 -11.95 -7.24
C PRO A 56 -10.99 -13.27 -6.87
N LYS A 57 -11.93 -13.73 -7.71
CA LYS A 57 -12.71 -14.97 -7.52
C LYS A 57 -12.78 -15.76 -8.83
N GLY A 58 -11.64 -16.09 -9.41
CA GLY A 58 -11.62 -16.87 -10.63
C GLY A 58 -10.28 -17.51 -10.93
N ARG A 59 -10.21 -18.11 -12.11
CA ARG A 59 -8.99 -18.75 -12.61
C ARG A 59 -8.20 -17.77 -13.47
N GLU A 60 -6.91 -18.03 -13.54
CA GLU A 60 -6.00 -17.37 -14.45
C GLU A 60 -6.49 -17.48 -15.90
N ARG A 61 -6.40 -16.39 -16.65
CA ARG A 61 -6.81 -16.30 -18.05
C ARG A 61 -5.86 -15.39 -18.81
N ASP A 62 -5.82 -15.55 -20.13
CA ASP A 62 -5.06 -14.66 -21.00
C ASP A 62 -5.52 -13.22 -20.85
N PHE A 63 -4.56 -12.31 -20.87
CA PHE A 63 -4.80 -10.89 -20.68
C PHE A 63 -4.09 -10.09 -21.76
N ALA A 64 -4.87 -9.26 -22.46
CA ALA A 64 -4.34 -8.39 -23.50
C ALA A 64 -3.58 -7.23 -22.87
N VAL A 65 -2.40 -6.95 -23.42
CA VAL A 65 -1.58 -5.82 -23.05
C VAL A 65 -1.07 -5.11 -24.30
N GLU A 66 -0.84 -3.80 -24.19
CA GLU A 66 -0.27 -2.99 -25.26
C GLU A 66 1.12 -2.49 -24.82
N ILE A 67 2.14 -2.61 -25.68
CA ILE A 67 3.47 -2.06 -25.37
C ILE A 67 3.55 -0.63 -25.89
N LYS A 68 3.89 0.30 -25.01
CA LYS A 68 4.08 1.71 -25.35
C LYS A 68 5.25 1.85 -26.34
N GLY A 69 4.98 2.42 -27.51
CA GLY A 69 5.96 2.50 -28.60
C GLY A 69 5.97 1.29 -29.54
N GLY A 70 5.05 0.33 -29.37
CA GLY A 70 4.93 -0.88 -30.20
C GLY A 70 5.69 -2.08 -29.65
N MET A 71 5.32 -3.28 -30.11
CA MET A 71 5.97 -4.54 -29.74
C MET A 71 7.34 -4.64 -30.46
N PRO A 72 8.47 -4.64 -29.75
CA PRO A 72 9.76 -4.84 -30.39
C PRO A 72 9.88 -6.29 -30.88
N GLU A 73 10.52 -6.50 -32.04
CA GLU A 73 10.79 -7.85 -32.54
C GLU A 73 11.77 -8.62 -31.63
N ARG A 74 12.78 -7.90 -31.11
CA ARG A 74 13.78 -8.44 -30.20
C ARG A 74 14.39 -7.34 -29.32
N ILE A 75 14.92 -7.72 -28.17
CA ILE A 75 15.64 -6.86 -27.23
C ILE A 75 17.03 -7.44 -27.00
N GLU A 76 18.05 -6.69 -27.39
CA GLU A 76 19.44 -7.08 -27.15
C GLU A 76 19.85 -6.72 -25.72
N MET A 77 20.30 -7.73 -24.99
CA MET A 77 20.81 -7.61 -23.63
C MET A 77 22.34 -7.70 -23.68
N PRO A 78 23.07 -6.64 -23.30
CA PRO A 78 24.52 -6.69 -23.25
C PRO A 78 24.98 -7.67 -22.15
N PRO A 79 26.24 -8.14 -22.21
CA PRO A 79 26.81 -8.95 -21.16
C PRO A 79 26.83 -8.17 -19.84
N ARG A 80 26.65 -8.89 -18.73
CA ARG A 80 26.82 -8.35 -17.40
C ARG A 80 28.27 -7.89 -17.23
N ALA A 81 28.45 -6.66 -16.75
CA ALA A 81 29.72 -6.21 -16.20
C ALA A 81 29.72 -6.50 -14.68
N GLN A 82 29.48 -5.48 -13.85
CA GLN A 82 29.40 -5.62 -12.39
C GLN A 82 27.94 -5.78 -11.91
N THR A 83 27.03 -5.00 -12.50
CA THR A 83 25.59 -5.02 -12.26
C THR A 83 24.85 -5.76 -13.39
N PRO A 84 23.64 -6.29 -13.14
CA PRO A 84 22.85 -6.93 -14.19
C PRO A 84 22.58 -5.95 -15.32
N ALA A 85 22.62 -6.46 -16.56
CA ALA A 85 22.19 -5.68 -17.70
C ALA A 85 20.66 -5.53 -17.64
N SER A 86 20.18 -4.29 -17.56
CA SER A 86 18.76 -4.00 -17.40
C SER A 86 18.15 -3.36 -18.64
N ARG A 87 16.95 -3.82 -18.99
CA ARG A 87 16.06 -3.20 -19.98
C ARG A 87 14.65 -3.12 -19.39
N SER A 88 13.83 -2.25 -19.94
CA SER A 88 12.43 -2.16 -19.53
C SER A 88 11.51 -1.89 -20.69
N LEU A 89 10.30 -2.46 -20.60
CA LEU A 89 9.17 -2.16 -21.48
C LEU A 89 8.08 -1.52 -20.64
N ILE A 90 7.47 -0.45 -21.14
CA ILE A 90 6.26 0.11 -20.55
C ILE A 90 5.07 -0.55 -21.24
N VAL A 91 4.21 -1.14 -20.43
CA VAL A 91 3.06 -1.94 -20.86
C VAL A 91 1.79 -1.29 -20.33
N ARG A 92 0.80 -1.09 -21.19
CA ARG A 92 -0.53 -0.60 -20.85
C ARG A 92 -1.49 -1.77 -20.68
N LEU A 93 -2.18 -1.78 -19.56
CA LEU A 93 -3.18 -2.78 -19.20
C LEU A 93 -4.56 -2.32 -19.65
N ASN A 94 -5.30 -3.20 -20.32
CA ASN A 94 -6.69 -2.92 -20.67
C ASN A 94 -7.63 -3.35 -19.55
N TYR A 95 -8.14 -2.39 -18.77
CA TYR A 95 -9.06 -2.66 -17.67
C TYR A 95 -10.54 -2.76 -18.09
N GLN A 96 -10.86 -2.68 -19.38
CA GLN A 96 -12.25 -2.75 -19.86
C GLN A 96 -12.91 -4.07 -19.42
N GLY A 97 -14.09 -3.96 -18.80
CA GLY A 97 -14.85 -5.11 -18.31
C GLY A 97 -14.30 -5.74 -17.02
N LEU A 98 -13.24 -5.17 -16.41
CA LEU A 98 -12.83 -5.54 -15.06
C LEU A 98 -13.70 -4.83 -14.01
N THR A 99 -13.89 -5.50 -12.89
CA THR A 99 -14.65 -4.98 -11.74
C THR A 99 -13.69 -4.65 -10.61
N ALA A 100 -14.17 -3.95 -9.58
CA ALA A 100 -13.35 -3.72 -8.39
C ALA A 100 -12.88 -5.05 -7.76
N GLY A 101 -11.61 -5.10 -7.33
CA GLY A 101 -11.05 -6.27 -6.67
C GLY A 101 -9.52 -6.40 -6.76
N LEU A 102 -8.98 -7.40 -6.04
CA LEU A 102 -7.57 -7.79 -6.10
C LEU A 102 -7.29 -8.71 -7.30
N TYR A 103 -6.37 -8.30 -8.15
CA TYR A 103 -5.89 -9.01 -9.33
C TYR A 103 -4.43 -9.43 -9.19
N ARG A 104 -4.05 -10.49 -9.90
CA ARG A 104 -2.66 -10.93 -10.06
C ARG A 104 -2.31 -11.00 -11.55
N LEU A 105 -1.42 -10.11 -11.99
CA LEU A 105 -0.87 -10.09 -13.34
C LEU A 105 0.40 -10.93 -13.37
N ARG A 106 0.50 -11.87 -14.31
CA ARG A 106 1.70 -12.68 -14.51
C ARG A 106 2.21 -12.60 -15.93
N VAL A 107 3.51 -12.74 -16.06
CA VAL A 107 4.22 -12.90 -17.33
C VAL A 107 4.88 -14.26 -17.33
N HIS A 108 4.44 -15.11 -18.25
CA HIS A 108 5.01 -16.43 -18.51
C HIS A 108 5.88 -16.36 -19.76
N PRO A 109 7.21 -16.45 -19.63
CA PRO A 109 8.08 -16.57 -20.79
C PRO A 109 7.95 -17.97 -21.41
N ALA A 110 7.80 -18.05 -22.73
CA ALA A 110 8.00 -19.31 -23.44
C ALA A 110 9.45 -19.83 -23.21
N PRO A 111 9.71 -21.15 -23.34
CA PRO A 111 11.04 -21.70 -23.12
C PRO A 111 12.14 -21.03 -23.95
N ASP A 112 11.81 -20.55 -25.14
CA ASP A 112 12.70 -19.89 -26.10
C ASP A 112 12.50 -18.37 -26.15
N ALA A 113 11.89 -17.77 -25.12
CA ALA A 113 11.71 -16.31 -25.04
C ALA A 113 13.04 -15.56 -24.88
N VAL A 114 14.09 -16.21 -24.37
CA VAL A 114 15.45 -15.67 -24.33
C VAL A 114 16.41 -16.68 -24.94
N LEU A 115 17.22 -16.22 -25.89
CA LEU A 115 18.26 -17.01 -26.54
C LEU A 115 19.64 -16.43 -26.25
N ARG A 116 20.58 -17.33 -25.96
CA ARG A 116 22.02 -17.05 -25.91
C ARG A 116 22.71 -18.03 -26.84
N ASP A 117 23.40 -17.52 -27.86
CA ASP A 117 24.03 -18.35 -28.91
C ASP A 117 23.04 -19.39 -29.49
N HIS A 118 21.83 -18.94 -29.79
CA HIS A 118 20.70 -19.76 -30.28
C HIS A 118 20.18 -20.84 -29.31
N ARG A 119 20.63 -20.84 -28.05
CA ARG A 119 20.15 -21.78 -27.02
C ARG A 119 19.22 -21.09 -26.02
N PRO A 120 18.10 -21.74 -25.63
CA PRO A 120 17.24 -21.28 -24.55
C PRO A 120 17.99 -20.98 -23.25
N VAL A 121 17.58 -19.91 -22.58
CA VAL A 121 18.06 -19.54 -21.24
C VAL A 121 16.91 -19.72 -20.24
N LYS A 122 17.23 -20.20 -19.04
CA LYS A 122 16.25 -20.26 -17.94
C LYS A 122 15.85 -18.85 -17.50
N ILE A 123 14.55 -18.58 -17.54
CA ILE A 123 13.93 -17.30 -17.18
C ILE A 123 12.95 -17.56 -16.04
N GLN A 124 12.81 -16.59 -15.14
CA GLN A 124 11.78 -16.59 -14.10
C GLN A 124 10.53 -15.81 -14.53
N ASP A 125 9.35 -16.32 -14.20
CA ASP A 125 8.08 -15.61 -14.33
C ASP A 125 8.06 -14.32 -13.50
N ALA A 126 7.34 -13.31 -13.98
CA ALA A 126 7.05 -12.12 -13.20
C ALA A 126 5.62 -12.13 -12.67
N LEU A 127 5.41 -11.60 -11.46
CA LEU A 127 4.10 -11.48 -10.83
C LEU A 127 3.92 -10.08 -10.22
N LEU A 128 2.77 -9.46 -10.45
CA LEU A 128 2.33 -8.24 -9.81
C LEU A 128 0.95 -8.44 -9.21
N SER A 129 0.77 -8.10 -7.93
CA SER A 129 -0.54 -8.10 -7.28
C SER A 129 -1.03 -6.68 -7.10
N PHE A 130 -2.21 -6.38 -7.61
CA PHE A 130 -2.77 -5.03 -7.54
C PHE A 130 -4.28 -5.02 -7.28
N TYR A 131 -4.76 -3.99 -6.59
CA TYR A 131 -6.17 -3.74 -6.35
C TYR A 131 -6.68 -2.65 -7.30
N LEU A 132 -7.77 -2.95 -8.00
CA LEU A 132 -8.52 -2.01 -8.81
C LEU A 132 -9.79 -1.61 -8.02
N PRO A 133 -10.03 -0.32 -7.71
CA PRO A 133 -11.29 0.13 -7.12
C PRO A 133 -12.40 0.20 -8.17
N ASN A 134 -13.60 0.60 -7.75
CA ASN A 134 -14.63 0.95 -8.73
C ASN A 134 -14.11 2.07 -9.66
N PRO A 135 -14.47 2.04 -10.95
CA PRO A 135 -14.09 3.09 -11.88
C PRO A 135 -14.50 4.47 -11.37
N VAL A 136 -13.56 5.40 -11.38
CA VAL A 136 -13.75 6.80 -11.03
C VAL A 136 -13.39 7.68 -12.23
N GLN A 137 -14.03 8.84 -12.32
CA GLN A 137 -13.71 9.78 -13.40
C GLN A 137 -12.34 10.41 -13.12
N PRO A 138 -11.50 10.58 -14.16
CA PRO A 138 -10.27 11.35 -14.05
C PRO A 138 -10.56 12.77 -13.54
N PRO A 139 -9.71 13.31 -12.64
CA PRO A 139 -9.79 14.70 -12.22
C PRO A 139 -9.66 15.64 -13.41
N LYS A 140 -10.36 16.77 -13.35
CA LYS A 140 -10.30 17.80 -14.38
C LYS A 140 -9.82 19.12 -13.79
N ALA A 141 -9.19 19.94 -14.64
CA ALA A 141 -8.80 21.30 -14.30
C ALA A 141 -10.02 22.25 -14.35
N GLU A 142 -10.99 22.01 -13.45
CA GLU A 142 -12.25 22.75 -13.40
C GLU A 142 -12.46 23.35 -12.00
N VAL A 143 -13.02 24.57 -11.96
CA VAL A 143 -13.37 25.25 -10.71
C VAL A 143 -14.27 24.35 -9.86
N GLY A 144 -13.87 24.15 -8.60
CA GLY A 144 -14.52 23.22 -7.68
C GLY A 144 -13.79 21.90 -7.48
N GLN A 145 -12.85 21.52 -8.35
CA GLN A 145 -11.98 20.37 -8.13
C GLN A 145 -11.26 20.51 -6.78
N THR A 146 -11.32 19.45 -5.97
CA THR A 146 -10.74 19.45 -4.62
C THR A 146 -9.49 18.57 -4.59
N PHE A 147 -8.53 18.95 -3.76
CA PHE A 147 -7.25 18.28 -3.57
C PHE A 147 -6.99 18.06 -2.08
N LEU A 148 -6.28 16.99 -1.76
CA LEU A 148 -5.63 16.80 -0.49
C LEU A 148 -4.20 17.31 -0.58
N CYS A 149 -3.81 18.24 0.29
CA CYS A 149 -2.41 18.62 0.41
C CYS A 149 -1.65 17.57 1.22
N LEU A 150 -0.80 16.80 0.54
CA LEU A 150 0.12 15.87 1.15
C LEU A 150 1.52 16.13 0.59
N PRO A 151 2.32 16.97 1.27
CA PRO A 151 3.69 17.27 0.86
C PRO A 151 4.52 15.98 0.81
N ASP A 152 5.10 15.70 -0.34
CA ASP A 152 6.01 14.57 -0.53
C ASP A 152 7.42 14.98 -0.10
N SER A 153 8.10 14.11 0.65
CA SER A 153 9.36 14.41 1.34
C SER A 153 10.57 14.49 0.42
N GLU A 154 10.52 13.95 -0.80
CA GLU A 154 11.78 13.68 -1.51
C GLU A 154 12.12 14.58 -2.71
N ARG A 155 11.20 15.19 -3.47
CA ARG A 155 11.61 15.63 -4.84
C ARG A 155 11.03 16.89 -5.46
N LEU A 156 10.03 17.55 -4.90
CA LEU A 156 9.42 18.71 -5.56
C LEU A 156 9.46 19.95 -4.67
N ALA A 157 9.90 21.06 -5.26
CA ALA A 157 9.70 22.37 -4.65
C ALA A 157 8.21 22.56 -4.37
N PHE A 158 7.85 23.10 -3.20
CA PHE A 158 6.47 23.44 -2.87
C PHE A 158 6.17 24.82 -3.51
N PRO A 159 5.52 24.88 -4.69
CA PRO A 159 5.55 26.08 -5.54
C PRO A 159 4.43 27.06 -5.21
N TYR A 160 3.69 26.84 -4.13
CA TYR A 160 2.50 27.61 -3.81
C TYR A 160 2.85 28.91 -3.09
N ARG A 161 2.20 29.99 -3.51
CA ARG A 161 2.36 31.33 -2.94
C ARG A 161 1.04 31.87 -2.42
N ASP A 162 1.11 32.76 -1.44
CA ASP A 162 -0.06 33.47 -0.93
C ASP A 162 -0.45 34.67 -1.82
N GLU A 163 -1.47 35.42 -1.42
CA GLU A 163 -1.96 36.60 -2.14
C GLU A 163 -0.94 37.75 -2.21
N ARG A 164 0.10 37.74 -1.38
CA ARG A 164 1.20 38.72 -1.34
C ARG A 164 2.45 38.21 -2.05
N ASP A 165 2.29 37.16 -2.85
CA ASP A 165 3.35 36.47 -3.58
C ASP A 165 4.43 35.86 -2.66
N GLN A 166 4.13 35.63 -1.37
CA GLN A 166 5.07 35.00 -0.45
C GLN A 166 4.95 33.47 -0.52
N PRO A 167 6.06 32.73 -0.44
CA PRO A 167 6.02 31.27 -0.37
C PRO A 167 5.17 30.79 0.80
N LEU A 168 4.24 29.88 0.53
CA LEU A 168 3.41 29.29 1.58
C LEU A 168 4.22 28.31 2.42
N ASP A 169 4.09 28.43 3.74
CA ASP A 169 4.61 27.44 4.66
C ASP A 169 3.75 26.17 4.59
N TRP A 170 4.28 25.16 3.91
CA TRP A 170 3.65 23.85 3.73
C TRP A 170 3.14 23.25 5.06
N ARG A 171 3.80 23.53 6.19
CA ARG A 171 3.42 23.01 7.51
C ARG A 171 2.04 23.49 7.97
N LYS A 172 1.64 24.69 7.55
CA LYS A 172 0.34 25.27 7.90
C LYS A 172 -0.81 24.69 7.07
N VAL A 173 -0.49 24.13 5.91
CA VAL A 173 -1.46 23.75 4.88
C VAL A 173 -1.50 22.24 4.61
N ALA A 174 -0.55 21.48 5.16
CA ALA A 174 -0.51 20.03 5.05
C ALA A 174 -1.75 19.36 5.67
N LEU A 175 -2.18 18.25 5.05
CA LEU A 175 -3.35 17.44 5.40
C LEU A 175 -4.69 18.20 5.35
N ARG A 176 -4.72 19.39 4.75
CA ARG A 176 -5.93 20.18 4.51
C ARG A 176 -6.48 19.94 3.11
N LEU A 177 -7.78 20.18 2.96
CA LEU A 177 -8.42 20.23 1.67
C LEU A 177 -8.18 21.57 0.96
N TRP A 178 -7.86 21.50 -0.32
CA TRP A 178 -7.68 22.65 -1.20
C TRP A 178 -8.74 22.58 -2.28
N ARG A 179 -9.40 23.70 -2.58
CA ARG A 179 -10.44 23.76 -3.62
C ARG A 179 -10.00 24.74 -4.69
N LEU A 180 -9.91 24.26 -5.93
CA LEU A 180 -9.61 25.10 -7.08
C LEU A 180 -10.73 26.13 -7.27
N THR A 181 -10.37 27.41 -7.25
CA THR A 181 -11.30 28.53 -7.39
C THR A 181 -11.11 29.32 -8.67
N GLN A 182 -9.93 29.24 -9.28
CA GLN A 182 -9.68 29.85 -10.58
C GLN A 182 -8.71 28.99 -11.40
N VAL A 183 -8.96 28.95 -12.71
CA VAL A 183 -8.10 28.34 -13.71
C VAL A 183 -7.82 29.39 -14.78
N LYS A 184 -6.55 29.80 -14.89
CA LYS A 184 -6.02 30.63 -15.98
C LYS A 184 -5.05 29.77 -16.81
N PRO A 185 -4.63 30.22 -18.02
CA PRO A 185 -3.75 29.44 -18.89
C PRO A 185 -2.52 28.84 -18.17
N ASP A 186 -1.84 29.64 -17.33
CA ASP A 186 -0.61 29.20 -16.67
C ASP A 186 -0.66 29.35 -15.14
N GLU A 187 -1.83 29.67 -14.56
CA GLU A 187 -1.97 29.92 -13.13
C GLU A 187 -3.25 29.28 -12.57
N LEU A 188 -3.10 28.63 -11.42
CA LEU A 188 -4.19 28.06 -10.65
C LEU A 188 -4.31 28.78 -9.31
N GLU A 189 -5.55 29.03 -8.87
CA GLU A 189 -5.84 29.60 -7.55
C GLU A 189 -6.69 28.64 -6.72
N PHE A 190 -6.38 28.52 -5.43
CA PHE A 190 -7.03 27.60 -4.49
C PHE A 190 -7.53 28.33 -3.23
N ALA A 191 -8.72 27.92 -2.76
CA ALA A 191 -9.13 28.09 -1.37
C ALA A 191 -8.50 26.99 -0.52
N ILE A 192 -8.06 27.31 0.70
CA ILE A 192 -7.55 26.30 1.64
C ILE A 192 -8.51 26.18 2.83
N GLU A 193 -8.88 24.95 3.17
CA GLU A 193 -9.75 24.64 4.31
C GLU A 193 -9.24 25.28 5.61
N GLY A 194 -10.09 26.08 6.26
CA GLY A 194 -9.79 26.72 7.54
C GLY A 194 -8.79 27.87 7.47
N LEU A 195 -8.47 28.38 6.29
CA LEU A 195 -7.70 29.61 6.08
C LEU A 195 -8.53 30.61 5.26
N SER A 196 -8.39 31.90 5.54
CA SER A 196 -9.11 32.96 4.82
C SER A 196 -8.46 33.37 3.50
N GLY A 197 -7.14 33.20 3.37
CA GLY A 197 -6.38 33.57 2.17
C GLY A 197 -6.39 32.52 1.06
N ARG A 198 -6.02 32.94 -0.14
CA ARG A 198 -5.81 32.08 -1.32
C ARG A 198 -4.37 31.61 -1.46
N ALA A 199 -4.22 30.50 -2.18
CA ALA A 199 -2.94 30.00 -2.67
C ALA A 199 -2.92 30.01 -4.19
N ARG A 200 -1.77 30.35 -4.79
CA ARG A 200 -1.56 30.35 -6.24
C ARG A 200 -0.35 29.51 -6.61
N CYS A 201 -0.37 28.91 -7.78
CA CYS A 201 0.82 28.33 -8.41
C CYS A 201 0.78 28.53 -9.92
N VAL A 202 1.97 28.75 -10.50
CA VAL A 202 2.17 28.68 -11.94
C VAL A 202 2.28 27.21 -12.34
N TRP A 203 1.46 26.76 -13.29
CA TRP A 203 1.42 25.35 -13.69
C TRP A 203 0.93 25.19 -15.13
N GLU A 204 1.77 24.60 -15.97
CA GLU A 204 1.47 24.28 -17.38
C GLU A 204 1.17 22.79 -17.60
N GLY A 205 1.33 21.96 -16.56
CA GLY A 205 1.18 20.51 -16.64
C GLY A 205 -0.24 20.01 -16.36
N ASP A 206 -0.41 18.68 -16.35
CA ASP A 206 -1.66 18.06 -15.94
C ASP A 206 -1.93 18.31 -14.45
N ILE A 207 -3.19 18.58 -14.09
CA ILE A 207 -3.61 18.82 -12.72
C ILE A 207 -3.39 17.63 -11.79
N VAL A 208 -3.33 16.40 -12.34
CA VAL A 208 -3.02 15.19 -11.57
C VAL A 208 -1.56 15.11 -11.13
N GLN A 209 -0.69 15.95 -11.71
CA GLN A 209 0.74 16.01 -11.43
C GLN A 209 1.13 17.19 -10.52
N LEU A 210 0.14 17.94 -9.99
CA LEU A 210 0.40 19.08 -9.11
C LEU A 210 1.27 18.66 -7.91
N PRO A 211 2.40 19.35 -7.65
CA PRO A 211 3.28 19.01 -6.54
C PRO A 211 2.55 19.06 -5.21
N SER A 212 2.65 18.02 -4.39
CA SER A 212 2.04 17.96 -3.05
C SER A 212 0.50 18.06 -2.99
N LEU A 213 -0.21 18.14 -4.12
CA LEU A 213 -1.67 18.20 -4.17
C LEU A 213 -2.19 16.96 -4.88
N LEU A 214 -2.86 16.09 -4.12
CA LEU A 214 -3.45 14.89 -4.66
C LEU A 214 -4.93 15.13 -4.96
N PRO A 215 -5.39 15.00 -6.21
CA PRO A 215 -6.78 15.25 -6.54
C PRO A 215 -7.72 14.30 -5.79
N ILE A 216 -8.87 14.82 -5.34
CA ILE A 216 -9.93 14.01 -4.75
C ILE A 216 -10.92 13.63 -5.83
N VAL A 217 -11.32 12.36 -5.83
CA VAL A 217 -12.34 11.83 -6.73
C VAL A 217 -13.56 11.40 -5.93
N GLU A 218 -14.73 11.70 -6.47
CA GLU A 218 -16.01 11.36 -5.86
C GLU A 218 -16.42 9.95 -6.27
N GLU A 219 -16.88 9.17 -5.30
CA GLU A 219 -17.41 7.82 -5.51
C GLU A 219 -18.58 7.57 -4.54
N PRO A 220 -19.71 6.98 -5.00
CA PRO A 220 -20.86 6.70 -4.14
C PRO A 220 -20.53 5.84 -2.91
N ALA A 221 -19.67 4.82 -3.03
CA ALA A 221 -19.28 3.97 -1.91
C ALA A 221 -18.52 4.77 -0.83
N VAL A 222 -17.60 5.63 -1.26
CA VAL A 222 -16.82 6.50 -0.37
C VAL A 222 -17.71 7.54 0.32
N ARG A 223 -18.74 8.06 -0.35
CA ARG A 223 -19.73 8.94 0.27
C ARG A 223 -20.49 8.25 1.40
N LYS A 224 -20.88 6.99 1.23
CA LYS A 224 -21.53 6.18 2.28
C LYS A 224 -20.60 5.95 3.46
N LEU A 225 -19.35 5.58 3.18
CA LEU A 225 -18.32 5.45 4.21
C LEU A 225 -18.13 6.74 5.01
N ARG A 226 -18.02 7.88 4.32
CA ARG A 226 -17.88 9.19 4.96
C ARG A 226 -19.04 9.48 5.91
N ALA A 227 -20.28 9.36 5.43
CA ALA A 227 -21.47 9.58 6.25
C ALA A 227 -21.52 8.70 7.49
N ARG A 228 -20.94 7.49 7.42
CA ARG A 228 -20.92 6.52 8.51
C ARG A 228 -19.78 6.73 9.50
N TYR A 229 -18.59 7.10 9.02
CA TYR A 229 -17.36 7.07 9.81
C TYR A 229 -16.77 8.46 10.12
N GLU A 230 -16.94 9.48 9.25
CA GLU A 230 -16.37 10.81 9.51
C GLU A 230 -16.92 11.42 10.80
N GLY A 231 -16.03 11.98 11.60
CA GLY A 231 -16.32 12.54 12.92
C GLY A 231 -16.55 11.51 14.03
N LYS A 232 -16.58 10.20 13.73
CA LYS A 232 -16.84 9.13 14.70
C LYS A 232 -15.54 8.53 15.26
N HIS A 233 -15.66 7.87 16.41
CA HIS A 233 -14.61 7.04 16.98
C HIS A 233 -14.61 5.67 16.33
N VAL A 234 -13.41 5.20 16.01
CA VAL A 234 -13.15 3.86 15.48
C VAL A 234 -12.08 3.16 16.32
N TRP A 235 -12.21 1.85 16.40
CA TRP A 235 -11.22 0.95 16.99
C TRP A 235 -10.64 0.05 15.91
N GLY A 236 -9.34 -0.21 15.97
CA GLY A 236 -8.63 -1.03 15.00
C GLY A 236 -8.56 -2.51 15.40
N TYR A 237 -8.83 -3.41 14.46
CA TYR A 237 -8.52 -4.84 14.61
C TYR A 237 -7.00 -5.04 14.55
N GLY A 238 -6.40 -5.62 15.59
CA GLY A 238 -4.94 -5.70 15.72
C GLY A 238 -4.27 -4.39 16.16
N GLY A 239 -5.06 -3.34 16.41
CA GLY A 239 -4.57 -1.98 16.65
C GLY A 239 -4.78 -1.08 15.43
N ILE A 240 -4.49 0.22 15.59
CA ILE A 240 -4.57 1.19 14.49
C ILE A 240 -3.15 1.56 14.07
N GLY A 241 -2.79 1.23 12.83
CA GLY A 241 -1.61 1.78 12.17
C GLY A 241 -1.91 3.11 11.49
N ALA A 242 -0.95 4.03 11.55
CA ALA A 242 -0.99 5.28 10.80
C ALA A 242 0.42 5.75 10.45
N ILE A 243 0.51 6.61 9.44
CA ILE A 243 1.69 7.39 9.10
C ILE A 243 1.54 8.75 9.79
N ALA A 244 2.56 9.18 10.52
CA ALA A 244 2.62 10.56 10.99
C ALA A 244 3.35 11.44 9.96
N LEU A 245 2.78 12.60 9.66
CA LEU A 245 3.47 13.65 8.94
C LEU A 245 4.23 14.52 9.94
N LEU A 246 5.56 14.44 9.92
CA LEU A 246 6.42 15.23 10.78
C LEU A 246 6.75 16.59 10.13
N PRO A 247 7.01 17.65 10.92
CA PRO A 247 7.30 19.00 10.44
C PRO A 247 8.71 19.14 9.82
N ASP A 248 9.57 18.14 10.01
CA ASP A 248 10.87 18.06 9.37
C ASP A 248 10.71 17.30 8.05
N ARG A 249 11.16 17.94 6.96
CA ARG A 249 10.83 17.60 5.56
C ARG A 249 11.17 16.16 5.11
N ASN A 250 11.85 15.37 5.95
CA ASN A 250 12.49 14.12 5.54
C ASN A 250 12.00 12.87 6.29
N ALA A 251 10.90 12.93 7.03
CA ALA A 251 10.46 11.75 7.78
C ALA A 251 8.93 11.58 7.81
N PHE A 252 8.46 10.63 7.03
CA PHE A 252 7.27 9.87 7.39
C PHE A 252 7.72 8.76 8.33
N ALA A 253 7.01 8.60 9.44
CA ALA A 253 7.23 7.46 10.32
C ALA A 253 5.92 6.69 10.49
N SER A 254 6.04 5.36 10.52
CA SER A 254 4.92 4.45 10.79
C SER A 254 4.71 4.35 12.31
N PHE A 255 3.47 4.52 12.76
CA PHE A 255 3.08 4.47 14.15
C PHE A 255 1.92 3.50 14.37
N GLY A 256 1.95 2.84 15.52
CA GLY A 256 0.79 2.17 16.11
C GLY A 256 0.16 3.06 17.17
N PHE A 257 -1.17 3.15 17.18
CA PHE A 257 -1.88 3.77 18.31
C PHE A 257 -2.09 2.75 19.43
N GLU A 258 -2.16 3.26 20.65
CA GLU A 258 -2.41 2.48 21.86
C GLU A 258 -3.57 1.51 21.66
N ARG A 259 -3.28 0.23 21.87
CA ARG A 259 -4.23 -0.84 21.61
C ARG A 259 -5.50 -0.66 22.46
N LEU A 260 -6.65 -0.97 21.88
CA LEU A 260 -7.98 -0.83 22.49
C LEU A 260 -8.44 0.61 22.76
N LYS A 261 -7.61 1.63 22.51
CA LYS A 261 -8.06 3.03 22.47
C LYS A 261 -8.58 3.38 21.08
N PRO A 262 -9.61 4.24 20.98
CA PRO A 262 -10.10 4.66 19.68
C PRO A 262 -9.19 5.70 19.04
N ALA A 263 -9.43 5.92 17.74
CA ALA A 263 -9.08 7.14 17.04
C ALA A 263 -10.35 7.76 16.46
N ARG A 264 -10.38 9.09 16.34
CA ARG A 264 -11.43 9.79 15.61
C ARG A 264 -11.07 9.89 14.13
N VAL A 265 -11.99 9.53 13.25
CA VAL A 265 -11.84 9.74 11.81
C VAL A 265 -12.15 11.20 11.51
N LEU A 266 -11.17 11.97 11.04
CA LEU A 266 -11.34 13.39 10.74
C LEU A 266 -11.72 13.62 9.28
N LEU A 267 -11.17 12.81 8.38
CA LEU A 267 -11.36 12.94 6.94
C LEU A 267 -11.25 11.56 6.30
N LEU A 268 -12.14 11.25 5.36
CA LEU A 268 -12.09 10.05 4.52
C LEU A 268 -12.35 10.46 3.07
N ARG A 269 -11.38 10.27 2.18
CA ARG A 269 -11.50 10.64 0.75
C ARG A 269 -10.85 9.58 -0.13
N ARG A 270 -11.38 9.39 -1.34
CA ARG A 270 -10.61 8.72 -2.38
C ARG A 270 -9.72 9.73 -3.07
N VAL A 271 -8.47 9.34 -3.28
CA VAL A 271 -7.45 10.20 -3.83
C VAL A 271 -6.99 9.62 -5.16
N TRP A 272 -6.91 10.47 -6.19
CA TRP A 272 -6.33 10.11 -7.47
C TRP A 272 -4.82 9.97 -7.34
N LYS A 273 -4.39 8.75 -7.03
CA LYS A 273 -2.98 8.36 -7.02
C LYS A 273 -2.84 7.02 -7.76
N PRO A 274 -2.11 6.96 -8.89
CA PRO A 274 -2.03 5.75 -9.72
C PRO A 274 -1.61 4.53 -8.94
N TRP A 275 -0.48 4.58 -8.24
CA TRP A 275 0.03 3.40 -7.55
C TRP A 275 0.42 3.74 -6.12
N VAL A 276 -0.17 3.04 -5.16
CA VAL A 276 0.25 3.08 -3.76
C VAL A 276 0.49 1.66 -3.27
N SER A 277 1.71 1.40 -2.77
CA SER A 277 2.01 0.13 -2.12
C SER A 277 1.39 0.12 -0.74
N LEU A 278 0.43 -0.78 -0.53
CA LEU A 278 -0.27 -0.98 0.72
C LEU A 278 0.04 -2.36 1.27
N ALA A 279 0.16 -2.43 2.59
CA ALA A 279 0.14 -3.69 3.29
C ALA A 279 -1.31 -4.14 3.51
N LEU A 280 -1.62 -5.40 3.20
CA LEU A 280 -2.84 -6.05 3.67
C LEU A 280 -2.58 -6.71 5.01
N GLY A 281 -3.52 -6.61 5.95
CA GLY A 281 -3.46 -7.30 7.24
C GLY A 281 -3.49 -6.36 8.44
N SER A 282 -2.85 -6.75 9.55
CA SER A 282 -2.74 -5.89 10.75
C SER A 282 -2.00 -4.61 10.41
N THR A 283 -2.67 -3.46 10.56
CA THR A 283 -2.08 -2.15 10.25
C THR A 283 -1.13 -1.67 11.34
N ALA A 284 -1.33 -2.11 12.59
CA ALA A 284 -0.43 -1.78 13.68
C ALA A 284 0.72 -2.80 13.73
N GLY A 285 1.94 -2.33 13.48
CA GLY A 285 3.19 -3.13 13.45
C GLY A 285 3.61 -3.76 14.79
N TYR A 286 2.69 -3.99 15.72
CA TYR A 286 2.95 -4.74 16.97
C TYR A 286 3.29 -6.21 16.72
N ILE A 287 2.95 -6.71 15.54
CA ILE A 287 3.42 -7.96 14.98
C ILE A 287 4.34 -7.49 13.87
N GLY A 288 5.66 -7.61 14.06
CA GLY A 288 6.70 -6.96 13.23
C GLY A 288 6.42 -7.04 11.72
N GLU A 289 6.94 -6.09 10.94
CA GLU A 289 6.66 -5.87 9.51
C GLU A 289 6.47 -7.16 8.66
N ARG A 290 5.25 -7.71 8.67
CA ARG A 290 4.91 -9.00 8.05
C ARG A 290 3.71 -8.77 7.16
N MET A 291 3.97 -8.17 6.00
CA MET A 291 2.94 -7.53 5.18
C MET A 291 2.97 -8.08 3.76
N TYR A 292 1.91 -8.78 3.35
CA TYR A 292 1.63 -8.95 1.92
C TYR A 292 1.37 -7.57 1.33
N ARG A 293 2.24 -7.14 0.41
CA ARG A 293 2.12 -5.83 -0.24
C ARG A 293 1.32 -5.96 -1.52
N VAL A 294 0.28 -5.15 -1.63
CA VAL A 294 -0.54 -4.96 -2.82
C VAL A 294 -0.34 -3.55 -3.35
N LEU A 295 -0.24 -3.39 -4.66
CA LEU A 295 -0.32 -2.07 -5.27
C LEU A 295 -1.77 -1.68 -5.45
N THR A 296 -2.19 -0.51 -4.99
CA THR A 296 -3.59 -0.08 -5.10
C THR A 296 -3.70 1.17 -5.96
N HIS A 297 -4.65 1.12 -6.88
CA HIS A 297 -5.13 2.29 -7.62
C HIS A 297 -6.02 3.17 -6.76
N HIS A 298 -5.75 4.47 -6.82
CA HIS A 298 -6.56 5.54 -6.24
C HIS A 298 -7.08 5.20 -4.82
N PRO A 299 -6.21 4.99 -3.83
CA PRO A 299 -6.61 4.48 -2.52
C PRO A 299 -7.49 5.47 -1.75
N LEU A 300 -8.10 4.97 -0.67
CA LEU A 300 -8.73 5.79 0.34
C LEU A 300 -7.66 6.39 1.25
N PHE A 301 -7.69 7.71 1.39
CA PHE A 301 -6.98 8.45 2.42
C PHE A 301 -7.88 8.64 3.64
N VAL A 302 -7.34 8.35 4.82
CA VAL A 302 -8.03 8.52 6.10
C VAL A 302 -7.18 9.35 7.03
N ARG A 303 -7.64 10.55 7.41
CA ARG A 303 -7.00 11.34 8.48
C ARG A 303 -7.55 10.90 9.83
N LEU A 304 -6.64 10.65 10.77
CA LEU A 304 -6.96 10.11 12.08
C LEU A 304 -6.46 11.03 13.20
N LEU A 305 -7.21 11.06 14.29
CA LEU A 305 -6.80 11.66 15.56
C LEU A 305 -6.82 10.59 16.65
N PRO A 306 -5.67 10.08 17.11
CA PRO A 306 -5.65 9.11 18.19
C PRO A 306 -6.27 9.69 19.48
N GLU A 307 -6.97 8.88 20.28
CA GLU A 307 -7.40 9.23 21.65
C GLU A 307 -6.49 8.63 22.75
N GLY A 308 -5.69 7.62 22.42
CA GLY A 308 -4.59 7.11 23.27
C GLY A 308 -3.19 7.56 22.84
N ARG A 309 -2.17 7.00 23.48
CA ARG A 309 -0.77 7.21 23.05
C ARG A 309 -0.56 6.71 21.61
N ALA A 310 0.45 7.24 20.94
CA ALA A 310 0.91 6.72 19.66
C ALA A 310 2.39 6.37 19.83
N TYR A 311 2.76 5.21 19.31
CA TYR A 311 4.03 4.55 19.51
C TYR A 311 4.64 4.22 18.16
N THR A 312 5.95 4.24 18.09
CA THR A 312 6.67 3.90 16.87
C THR A 312 6.75 2.38 16.74
N GLY A 313 6.50 1.86 15.55
CA GLY A 313 6.66 0.42 15.27
C GLY A 313 8.11 -0.01 15.01
N PHE A 314 9.01 0.95 14.80
CA PHE A 314 10.42 0.68 14.52
C PHE A 314 11.19 0.39 15.81
N GLY A 315 11.66 -0.85 15.93
CA GLY A 315 12.74 -1.20 16.85
C GLY A 315 14.01 -0.46 16.48
N SER A 316 14.68 0.08 17.50
CA SER A 316 16.06 0.56 17.47
C SER A 316 16.32 1.74 16.52
N PHE A 317 15.89 2.94 16.91
CA PHE A 317 16.68 4.12 16.57
C PHE A 317 17.93 4.12 17.47
N PRO A 318 19.07 4.67 17.01
CA PRO A 318 20.21 4.88 17.90
C PRO A 318 19.74 5.67 19.13
N GLU A 319 20.05 5.17 20.34
CA GLU A 319 19.82 5.90 21.58
C GLU A 319 20.36 7.32 21.40
N HIS A 320 19.52 8.32 21.70
CA HIS A 320 19.81 9.76 21.56
C HIS A 320 19.66 10.38 20.18
N SER A 321 19.01 9.72 19.21
CA SER A 321 18.60 10.45 18.01
C SER A 321 17.60 11.57 18.37
N PRO A 322 17.68 12.77 17.76
CA PRO A 322 16.67 13.82 17.93
C PRO A 322 15.24 13.35 17.62
N PHE A 323 15.12 12.26 16.85
CA PHE A 323 13.88 11.56 16.56
C PHE A 323 13.25 10.93 17.80
N GLU A 324 13.99 10.27 18.70
CA GLU A 324 13.42 9.60 19.87
C GLU A 324 12.63 10.54 20.80
N LYS A 325 13.15 11.75 21.07
CA LYS A 325 12.49 12.70 22.00
C LYS A 325 11.17 13.27 21.46
N GLY A 326 10.97 13.32 20.14
CA GLY A 326 9.71 13.70 19.51
C GLY A 326 8.65 12.58 19.50
N MET A 327 9.07 11.34 19.75
CA MET A 327 8.28 10.13 19.56
C MET A 327 7.59 9.64 20.85
N ASP A 328 7.92 10.19 22.01
CA ASP A 328 7.23 9.93 23.28
C ASP A 328 5.85 10.59 23.36
N ASN A 329 5.62 11.63 22.55
CA ASN A 329 4.32 12.28 22.42
C ASN A 329 4.11 12.79 20.98
N PRO A 330 3.95 11.88 20.00
CA PRO A 330 3.94 12.24 18.59
C PRO A 330 2.73 13.11 18.24
N ARG A 331 1.68 13.18 19.07
CA ARG A 331 0.60 14.17 18.88
C ARG A 331 1.06 15.62 18.99
N ARG A 332 2.10 15.88 19.78
CA ARG A 332 2.67 17.22 19.95
C ARG A 332 3.55 17.62 18.76
N TYR A 333 4.14 16.64 18.11
CA TYR A 333 5.20 16.87 17.11
C TYR A 333 4.77 16.57 15.68
N ALA A 334 3.73 15.76 15.45
CA ALA A 334 3.18 15.51 14.12
C ALA A 334 2.19 16.60 13.69
N LEU A 335 2.25 16.99 12.42
CA LEU A 335 1.22 17.83 11.77
C LEU A 335 -0.12 17.08 11.66
N GLY A 336 -0.07 15.75 11.64
CA GLY A 336 -1.24 14.88 11.75
C GLY A 336 -0.91 13.44 11.40
N PHE A 337 -1.90 12.58 11.58
CA PHE A 337 -1.80 11.16 11.28
C PHE A 337 -2.76 10.79 10.16
N TYR A 338 -2.33 9.90 9.28
CA TYR A 338 -3.18 9.37 8.22
C TYR A 338 -2.89 7.90 7.91
N ALA A 339 -3.83 7.22 7.29
CA ALA A 339 -3.68 5.87 6.80
C ALA A 339 -4.22 5.77 5.37
N TRP A 340 -3.67 4.82 4.62
CA TRP A 340 -4.15 4.45 3.30
C TRP A 340 -4.86 3.10 3.35
N HIS A 341 -5.96 2.97 2.62
CA HIS A 341 -6.70 1.72 2.47
C HIS A 341 -7.03 1.49 1.00
N ALA A 342 -7.08 0.23 0.59
CA ALA A 342 -7.33 -0.08 -0.81
C ALA A 342 -8.73 0.39 -1.26
N ASP A 343 -9.73 0.06 -0.44
CA ASP A 343 -11.14 0.38 -0.68
C ASP A 343 -11.98 0.19 0.59
N GLU A 344 -13.31 0.25 0.45
CA GLU A 344 -14.26 0.02 1.53
C GLU A 344 -14.04 -1.28 2.29
N TRP A 345 -13.81 -2.40 1.59
CA TRP A 345 -13.62 -3.69 2.24
C TRP A 345 -12.38 -3.71 3.16
N ASP A 346 -11.31 -3.01 2.77
CA ASP A 346 -10.04 -2.95 3.50
C ASP A 346 -10.17 -1.99 4.70
N PHE A 347 -10.74 -0.81 4.47
CA PHE A 347 -11.06 0.17 5.51
C PHE A 347 -11.95 -0.44 6.59
N GLU A 348 -13.04 -1.08 6.19
CA GLU A 348 -13.97 -1.70 7.13
C GLU A 348 -13.35 -2.90 7.83
N ARG A 349 -12.36 -3.58 7.25
CA ARG A 349 -11.58 -4.61 7.95
C ARG A 349 -10.65 -4.04 8.99
N ALA A 350 -10.00 -2.93 8.70
CA ALA A 350 -9.14 -2.25 9.64
C ALA A 350 -9.93 -1.76 10.86
N TYR A 351 -11.13 -1.20 10.64
CA TYR A 351 -11.84 -0.45 11.67
C TYR A 351 -13.19 -1.03 12.11
N SER A 352 -13.60 -0.64 13.30
CA SER A 352 -14.90 -0.93 13.90
C SER A 352 -15.44 0.33 14.58
N LEU A 353 -16.73 0.61 14.41
CA LEU A 353 -17.44 1.61 15.22
C LEU A 353 -17.82 1.08 16.61
N GLN A 354 -17.67 -0.22 16.84
CA GLN A 354 -17.97 -0.86 18.12
C GLN A 354 -16.71 -0.98 18.97
N SER A 355 -16.83 -0.55 20.23
CA SER A 355 -15.76 -0.71 21.22
C SER A 355 -15.48 -2.19 21.49
N PRO A 356 -14.21 -2.64 21.41
CA PRO A 356 -13.86 -4.01 21.75
C PRO A 356 -14.09 -4.30 23.24
N LEU A 357 -14.01 -3.28 24.11
CA LEU A 357 -14.26 -3.45 25.54
C LEU A 357 -15.74 -3.73 25.82
N GLU A 358 -16.64 -3.03 25.13
CA GLU A 358 -18.08 -3.29 25.22
C GLU A 358 -18.45 -4.65 24.64
N LEU A 359 -17.90 -4.98 23.46
CA LEU A 359 -18.08 -6.31 22.85
C LEU A 359 -17.60 -7.43 23.77
N SER A 360 -16.50 -7.22 24.49
CA SER A 360 -15.91 -8.23 25.36
C SER A 360 -16.75 -8.60 26.58
N LYS A 361 -17.75 -7.78 26.98
CA LYS A 361 -18.64 -8.06 28.11
C LYS A 361 -19.40 -9.38 27.96
N ARG A 362 -19.73 -9.76 26.72
CA ARG A 362 -20.43 -11.02 26.38
C ARG A 362 -19.49 -12.21 26.14
N TRP A 363 -18.19 -12.01 26.20
CA TRP A 363 -17.20 -13.04 25.87
C TRP A 363 -16.82 -13.85 27.10
N GLU A 364 -16.25 -15.03 26.92
CA GLU A 364 -15.75 -15.84 28.05
C GLU A 364 -14.57 -15.16 28.75
N ALA A 365 -14.33 -15.51 30.02
CA ALA A 365 -13.23 -14.91 30.81
C ALA A 365 -11.86 -15.05 30.14
N ARG A 366 -11.62 -16.18 29.46
CA ARG A 366 -10.42 -16.46 28.67
C ARG A 366 -10.25 -15.48 27.51
N GLU A 367 -11.32 -15.21 26.77
CA GLU A 367 -11.30 -14.31 25.61
C GLU A 367 -11.11 -12.85 26.05
N ARG A 368 -11.74 -12.45 27.16
CA ARG A 368 -11.49 -11.13 27.79
C ARG A 368 -10.05 -10.97 28.25
N ARG A 369 -9.42 -12.05 28.76
CA ARG A 369 -8.00 -12.04 29.10
C ARG A 369 -7.13 -11.88 27.86
N ALA A 370 -7.37 -12.69 26.82
CA ALA A 370 -6.64 -12.62 25.56
C ALA A 370 -6.73 -11.23 24.90
N LEU A 371 -7.93 -10.63 24.88
CA LEU A 371 -8.11 -9.26 24.41
C LEU A 371 -7.24 -8.27 25.17
N ARG A 372 -7.16 -8.38 26.51
CA ARG A 372 -6.36 -7.46 27.35
C ARG A 372 -4.85 -7.69 27.25
N THR A 373 -4.40 -8.94 27.11
CA THR A 373 -2.96 -9.25 27.11
C THR A 373 -2.33 -9.21 25.72
N GLY A 374 -3.11 -9.38 24.64
CA GLY A 374 -2.52 -9.53 23.30
C GLY A 374 -2.14 -10.98 22.96
N GLU A 375 -2.37 -11.93 23.88
CA GLU A 375 -1.86 -13.29 23.76
C GLU A 375 -2.89 -14.23 23.12
N LEU A 376 -2.41 -15.06 22.19
CA LEU A 376 -3.21 -16.14 21.63
C LEU A 376 -3.38 -17.30 22.62
N ALA A 377 -4.53 -17.93 22.56
CA ALA A 377 -4.84 -19.13 23.34
C ALA A 377 -5.71 -20.08 22.50
N LYS A 378 -5.63 -21.39 22.75
CA LYS A 378 -6.56 -22.36 22.12
C LYS A 378 -8.02 -21.96 22.41
N GLY A 379 -8.99 -22.35 21.59
CA GLY A 379 -10.41 -22.07 21.83
C GLY A 379 -10.85 -20.61 21.64
N LEU A 380 -9.97 -19.67 21.27
CA LEU A 380 -10.40 -18.31 20.92
C LEU A 380 -11.22 -18.31 19.62
N ARG A 381 -12.31 -17.52 19.58
CA ARG A 381 -13.07 -17.28 18.34
C ARG A 381 -12.27 -16.41 17.36
N HIS A 382 -12.57 -16.54 16.07
CA HIS A 382 -12.00 -15.68 15.02
C HIS A 382 -12.09 -14.18 15.33
N GLU A 383 -13.25 -13.71 15.82
CA GLU A 383 -13.45 -12.30 16.19
C GLU A 383 -12.43 -11.84 17.24
N VAL A 384 -12.19 -12.66 18.26
CA VAL A 384 -11.23 -12.34 19.34
C VAL A 384 -9.81 -12.32 18.78
N VAL A 385 -9.45 -13.30 17.94
CA VAL A 385 -8.15 -13.33 17.27
C VAL A 385 -7.96 -12.08 16.41
N ALA A 386 -8.95 -11.67 15.62
CA ALA A 386 -8.87 -10.46 14.80
C ALA A 386 -8.67 -9.19 15.63
N TRP A 387 -9.28 -9.07 16.80
CA TRP A 387 -9.05 -7.93 17.69
C TRP A 387 -7.63 -7.87 18.24
N ILE A 388 -6.99 -9.03 18.42
CA ILE A 388 -5.66 -9.15 18.99
C ILE A 388 -4.58 -9.01 17.90
N TRP A 389 -4.78 -9.65 16.75
CA TRP A 389 -3.78 -9.84 15.69
C TRP A 389 -4.13 -9.19 14.34
N GLY A 390 -5.31 -8.57 14.21
CA GLY A 390 -5.81 -8.11 12.93
C GLY A 390 -6.34 -9.26 12.07
N TRP A 391 -6.87 -8.92 10.90
CA TRP A 391 -7.34 -9.90 9.91
C TRP A 391 -6.15 -10.47 9.10
N PRO A 392 -6.25 -11.70 8.57
CA PRO A 392 -5.19 -12.30 7.76
C PRO A 392 -4.87 -11.48 6.51
N CYS A 393 -3.67 -11.64 5.96
CA CYS A 393 -3.15 -10.88 4.81
C CYS A 393 -3.71 -11.38 3.47
N LEU A 394 -5.01 -11.70 3.43
CA LEU A 394 -5.75 -12.22 2.29
C LEU A 394 -6.84 -11.23 1.88
N TYR A 395 -7.20 -11.19 0.60
CA TYR A 395 -8.36 -10.43 0.11
C TYR A 395 -9.68 -11.08 0.58
N GLY A 396 -10.67 -10.24 0.91
CA GLY A 396 -12.01 -10.68 1.28
C GLY A 396 -12.63 -9.82 2.39
N THR A 397 -13.94 -9.95 2.60
CA THR A 397 -14.69 -9.32 3.69
C THR A 397 -14.50 -10.04 5.02
N LYS A 398 -14.80 -9.39 6.15
CA LYS A 398 -14.74 -10.03 7.49
C LYS A 398 -15.51 -11.37 7.54
N GLN A 399 -16.69 -11.41 6.92
CA GLN A 399 -17.55 -12.60 6.89
C GLN A 399 -16.92 -13.75 6.12
N GLU A 400 -16.29 -13.45 4.97
CA GLU A 400 -15.59 -14.47 4.19
C GLU A 400 -14.38 -15.01 4.95
N LEU A 401 -13.62 -14.15 5.62
CA LEU A 401 -12.43 -14.57 6.38
C LEU A 401 -12.79 -15.41 7.60
N MET A 402 -13.92 -15.13 8.27
CA MET A 402 -14.39 -15.95 9.40
C MET A 402 -14.77 -17.39 8.98
N ARG A 403 -15.02 -17.65 7.69
CA ARG A 403 -15.30 -18.99 7.18
C ARG A 403 -14.05 -19.81 6.92
N LEU A 404 -12.88 -19.17 6.89
CA LEU A 404 -11.62 -19.86 6.66
C LEU A 404 -11.21 -20.68 7.89
N SER A 405 -10.82 -21.93 7.64
CA SER A 405 -10.21 -22.81 8.64
C SER A 405 -8.75 -22.48 8.90
N GLN A 406 -8.12 -21.68 8.03
CA GLN A 406 -6.73 -21.26 8.17
C GLN A 406 -6.58 -19.80 7.80
N TRP A 407 -5.87 -19.06 8.65
CA TRP A 407 -5.47 -17.68 8.44
C TRP A 407 -3.96 -17.62 8.27
N ILE A 408 -3.53 -16.91 7.23
CA ILE A 408 -2.12 -16.74 6.87
C ILE A 408 -1.85 -15.23 6.92
N TYR A 409 -0.77 -14.85 7.62
CA TYR A 409 -0.38 -13.45 7.81
C TYR A 409 0.88 -13.06 7.02
N GLU A 410 1.47 -14.00 6.29
CA GLU A 410 2.75 -13.81 5.58
C GLU A 410 2.75 -14.56 4.25
N ASP A 411 3.42 -14.02 3.23
CA ASP A 411 3.58 -14.63 1.90
C ASP A 411 5.07 -14.76 1.52
N VAL A 412 5.96 -14.81 2.52
CA VAL A 412 7.40 -15.01 2.31
C VAL A 412 7.88 -16.23 3.11
N PRO A 413 7.88 -17.43 2.49
CA PRO A 413 8.52 -18.60 3.07
C PRO A 413 10.00 -18.32 3.43
N PRO A 414 10.53 -18.87 4.55
CA PRO A 414 9.90 -19.77 5.52
C PRO A 414 9.22 -19.07 6.70
N PHE A 415 8.97 -17.76 6.62
CA PHE A 415 8.54 -16.97 7.78
C PHE A 415 7.02 -16.98 8.00
N GLU A 416 6.27 -17.82 7.30
CA GLU A 416 4.81 -17.80 7.37
C GLU A 416 4.21 -17.99 8.77
N ALA A 417 3.56 -16.93 9.27
CA ALA A 417 2.69 -17.01 10.44
C ALA A 417 1.30 -17.54 10.05
N THR A 418 0.91 -18.67 10.64
CA THR A 418 -0.35 -19.35 10.34
C THR A 418 -1.16 -19.63 11.60
N LEU A 419 -2.47 -19.42 11.52
CA LEU A 419 -3.43 -19.76 12.57
C LEU A 419 -4.48 -20.73 12.01
N THR A 420 -4.72 -21.85 12.70
CA THR A 420 -5.68 -22.87 12.28
C THR A 420 -6.87 -22.91 13.22
N PHE A 421 -8.07 -22.94 12.64
CA PHE A 421 -9.35 -22.96 13.33
C PHE A 421 -10.09 -24.26 13.03
N ARG A 422 -10.71 -24.84 14.08
CA ARG A 422 -11.64 -25.96 13.96
C ARG A 422 -12.96 -25.54 14.59
N ASN A 423 -14.07 -25.68 13.86
CA ASN A 423 -15.40 -25.27 14.31
C ASN A 423 -15.45 -23.82 14.83
N GLY A 424 -14.76 -22.89 14.14
CA GLY A 424 -14.73 -21.47 14.53
C GLY A 424 -13.81 -21.12 15.72
N ARG A 425 -12.98 -22.07 16.16
CA ARG A 425 -12.14 -21.93 17.36
C ARG A 425 -10.67 -22.20 17.03
N LEU A 426 -9.78 -21.33 17.50
CA LEU A 426 -8.33 -21.45 17.30
C LEU A 426 -7.81 -22.74 17.96
N VAL A 427 -7.13 -23.62 17.21
CA VAL A 427 -6.60 -24.88 17.74
C VAL A 427 -5.09 -24.95 17.73
N ILE A 428 -4.47 -24.36 16.70
CA ILE A 428 -3.03 -24.40 16.43
C ILE A 428 -2.61 -23.05 15.87
N TRP A 429 -1.42 -22.60 16.21
CA TRP A 429 -0.76 -21.49 15.55
C TRP A 429 0.74 -21.74 15.43
N HIS A 430 1.31 -21.30 14.32
CA HIS A 430 2.74 -21.26 14.08
C HIS A 430 3.14 -19.81 13.84
N ILE A 431 4.04 -19.29 14.68
CA ILE A 431 4.60 -17.94 14.52
C ILE A 431 6.11 -18.13 14.56
N PRO A 432 6.79 -18.04 13.41
CA PRO A 432 8.23 -18.19 13.41
C PRO A 432 8.88 -17.02 14.15
N ARG A 433 9.91 -17.35 14.92
CA ARG A 433 10.80 -16.35 15.52
C ARG A 433 11.62 -15.75 14.38
N LEU A 434 11.55 -14.44 14.22
CA LEU A 434 12.50 -13.73 13.37
C LEU A 434 13.86 -13.76 14.10
N PRO A 435 14.97 -13.96 13.37
CA PRO A 435 16.31 -13.93 13.95
C PRO A 435 16.65 -12.58 14.59
#